data_AF-A0A3D8YJU3-F1
#
_entry.id   AF-A0A3D8YJU3-F1
#
_cell.length_a   1.000
_cell.length_b   1.000
_cell.length_c   1.000
_cell.angle_alpha   90.00
_cell.angle_beta   90.00
_cell.angle_gamma   90.00
#
_symmetry.space_group_name_H-M   'P 1'
#
loop_
_entity.id
_entity.type
_entity.pdbx_description
1 polymer ?
#
loop_
_entity_poly.entity_id
_entity_poly.type
_entity_poly.pdbx_seq_one_letter_code
_entity_poly.pdbx_strand_id
1 'polypeptide(L)'
;MNHSFIKTYEMIDFDNNKDRLFKEFLSLAEEVLISFQTRERYLEKEIKWINQHFISLIKDISLIDQRKHKKSLLEMAISELELLIDYDDDDEDKAFDFIELVINLINKVKYLNQKQDDIK
;
A
#
# COMPACT_ATOMS: atom_id res chain seq x y z
N MET A 1 17.27 16.46 15.07
CA MET A 1 17.01 15.06 14.69
C MET A 1 15.96 15.12 13.59
N ASN A 2 16.33 14.78 12.36
CA ASN A 2 15.41 14.85 11.23
C ASN A 2 14.52 13.62 11.27
N HIS A 3 13.24 13.86 11.54
CA HIS A 3 12.22 12.85 11.56
C HIS A 3 11.90 12.39 10.13
N SER A 4 12.44 11.25 9.72
CA SER A 4 11.88 10.44 8.63
C SER A 4 10.65 9.69 9.14
N PHE A 5 9.64 10.42 9.64
CA PHE A 5 8.32 9.82 9.78
C PHE A 5 7.91 9.39 8.37
N ILE A 6 7.84 8.08 8.13
CA ILE A 6 6.88 7.56 7.16
C ILE A 6 5.60 8.36 7.44
N LYS A 7 5.03 8.98 6.41
CA LYS A 7 3.86 9.86 6.54
C LYS A 7 2.60 9.04 6.82
N THR A 8 2.67 8.06 7.72
CA THR A 8 1.59 7.21 8.22
C THR A 8 0.45 8.08 8.77
N TYR A 9 0.80 9.20 9.40
CA TYR A 9 -0.18 10.19 9.88
C TYR A 9 -1.04 10.84 8.77
N GLU A 10 -0.60 10.89 7.50
CA GLU A 10 -1.43 11.41 6.40
C GLU A 10 -2.37 10.34 5.80
N MET A 11 -2.24 9.07 6.18
CA MET A 11 -3.13 7.99 5.69
C MET A 11 -4.49 7.97 6.41
N ILE A 12 -4.52 8.44 7.66
CA ILE A 12 -5.71 8.40 8.52
C ILE A 12 -6.76 9.46 8.12
N ASP A 13 -6.36 10.55 7.45
CA ASP A 13 -7.27 11.63 7.04
C ASP A 13 -8.03 11.36 5.72
N PHE A 14 -7.92 10.17 5.12
CA PHE A 14 -8.83 9.73 4.03
C PHE A 14 -10.20 9.25 4.56
N ASP A 15 -10.77 9.95 5.55
CA ASP A 15 -11.89 9.49 6.37
C ASP A 15 -13.30 9.76 5.78
N ASN A 16 -13.43 9.78 4.45
CA ASN A 16 -14.75 9.82 3.79
C ASN A 16 -15.15 8.50 3.11
N ASN A 17 -14.28 7.49 3.07
CA ASN A 17 -14.65 6.15 2.60
C ASN A 17 -14.95 5.22 3.79
N LYS A 18 -16.22 4.90 4.01
CA LYS A 18 -16.69 3.89 5.00
C LYS A 18 -16.34 2.44 4.61
N ASP A 19 -15.39 2.24 3.70
CA ASP A 19 -15.05 0.93 3.17
C ASP A 19 -14.13 0.20 4.15
N ARG A 20 -14.69 -0.80 4.84
CA ARG A 20 -13.98 -1.61 5.84
C ARG A 20 -12.71 -2.25 5.25
N LEU A 21 -12.77 -2.75 4.02
CA LEU A 21 -11.61 -3.38 3.37
C LEU A 21 -10.50 -2.37 3.11
N PHE A 22 -10.87 -1.12 2.79
CA PHE A 22 -9.87 -0.08 2.60
C PHE A 22 -9.16 0.27 3.92
N LYS A 23 -9.91 0.34 5.02
CA LYS A 23 -9.33 0.57 6.36
C LYS A 23 -8.42 -0.58 6.80
N GLU A 24 -8.82 -1.81 6.54
CA GLU A 24 -8.06 -3.02 6.81
C GLU A 24 -6.75 -3.07 6.02
N PHE A 25 -6.82 -2.81 4.71
CA PHE A 25 -5.65 -2.64 3.84
C PHE A 25 -4.66 -1.60 4.38
N LEU A 26 -5.15 -0.41 4.77
CA LEU A 26 -4.29 0.64 5.32
C LEU A 26 -3.65 0.23 6.64
N SER A 27 -4.40 -0.43 7.52
CA SER A 27 -3.91 -0.90 8.82
C SER A 27 -2.80 -1.95 8.67
N LEU A 28 -2.98 -2.94 7.80
CA LEU A 28 -1.97 -3.98 7.57
C LEU A 28 -0.72 -3.40 6.88
N ALA A 29 -0.90 -2.47 5.94
CA ALA A 29 0.22 -1.80 5.32
C ALA A 29 1.01 -0.95 6.33
N GLU A 30 0.33 -0.26 7.24
CA GLU A 30 0.98 0.46 8.35
C GLU A 30 1.79 -0.49 9.24
N GLU A 31 1.25 -1.66 9.57
CA GLU A 31 1.95 -2.68 10.36
C GLU A 31 3.25 -3.15 9.69
N VAL A 32 3.19 -3.48 8.39
CA VAL A 32 4.38 -3.81 7.58
C VAL A 32 5.38 -2.65 7.53
N LEU A 33 4.91 -1.41 7.38
CA LEU A 33 5.78 -0.24 7.33
C LEU A 33 6.49 0.03 8.67
N ILE A 34 5.80 -0.22 9.79
CA ILE A 34 6.37 -0.08 11.14
C ILE A 34 7.44 -1.13 11.39
N SER A 35 7.31 -2.35 10.87
CA SER A 35 8.34 -3.38 11.04
C SER A 35 9.70 -2.91 10.49
N PHE A 36 9.69 -2.20 9.35
CA PHE A 36 10.90 -1.61 8.74
C PHE A 36 11.56 -0.53 9.62
N GLN A 37 10.80 0.20 10.44
CA GLN A 37 11.30 1.35 11.21
C GLN A 37 12.24 0.95 12.34
N THR A 38 12.23 -0.30 12.78
CA THR A 38 13.12 -0.74 13.85
C THR A 38 14.61 -0.76 13.43
N ARG A 39 14.92 -0.66 12.12
CA ARG A 39 16.29 -0.84 11.58
C ARG A 39 16.67 0.09 10.42
N GLU A 40 16.10 1.31 10.37
CA GLU A 40 16.15 2.34 9.31
C GLU A 40 17.47 2.57 8.53
N ARG A 41 18.65 2.22 9.07
CA ARG A 41 19.94 2.55 8.42
C ARG A 41 20.21 1.78 7.11
N TYR A 42 19.61 0.61 6.91
CA TYR A 42 19.91 -0.24 5.75
C TYR A 42 18.89 -0.13 4.61
N LEU A 43 17.68 0.38 4.88
CA LEU A 43 16.55 0.41 3.94
C LEU A 43 16.12 1.83 3.53
N GLU A 44 17.00 2.83 3.65
CA GLU A 44 16.65 4.23 3.42
C GLU A 44 16.08 4.49 2.01
N LYS A 45 16.62 3.80 0.99
CA LYS A 45 16.19 3.98 -0.41
C LYS A 45 14.82 3.36 -0.64
N GLU A 46 14.60 2.18 -0.10
CA GLU A 46 13.38 1.38 -0.18
C GLU A 46 12.25 2.12 0.52
N ILE A 47 12.47 2.57 1.76
CA ILE A 47 11.52 3.39 2.52
C ILE A 47 11.20 4.70 1.78
N LYS A 48 12.20 5.35 1.18
CA LYS A 48 11.97 6.56 0.39
C LYS A 48 11.11 6.28 -0.84
N TRP A 49 11.37 5.20 -1.55
CA TRP A 49 10.58 4.79 -2.71
C TRP A 49 9.13 4.48 -2.30
N ILE A 50 8.95 3.68 -1.26
CA ILE A 50 7.65 3.32 -0.70
C ILE A 50 6.83 4.58 -0.37
N ASN A 51 7.41 5.52 0.37
CA ASN A 51 6.72 6.77 0.72
C ASN A 51 6.27 7.58 -0.50
N GLN A 52 7.08 7.61 -1.56
CA GLN A 52 6.75 8.35 -2.79
C GLN A 52 5.61 7.70 -3.57
N HIS A 53 5.58 6.38 -3.62
CA HIS A 53 4.67 5.64 -4.49
C HIS A 53 3.37 5.21 -3.79
N PHE A 54 3.45 4.83 -2.52
CA PHE A 54 2.34 4.26 -1.79
C PHE A 54 1.23 5.29 -1.49
N ILE A 55 1.58 6.54 -1.19
CA ILE A 55 0.60 7.62 -1.01
C ILE A 55 -0.19 7.87 -2.30
N SER A 56 0.47 7.85 -3.45
CA SER A 56 -0.21 7.97 -4.75
C SER A 56 -1.15 6.80 -4.98
N LEU A 57 -0.68 5.58 -4.70
CA LEU A 57 -1.48 4.37 -4.86
C LEU A 57 -2.76 4.42 -4.00
N ILE A 58 -2.67 4.84 -2.73
CA ILE A 58 -3.83 4.97 -1.84
C ILE A 58 -4.87 5.92 -2.45
N LYS A 59 -4.41 7.08 -2.96
CA LYS A 59 -5.29 8.04 -3.65
C LYS A 59 -5.94 7.40 -4.86
N ASP A 60 -5.18 6.72 -5.70
CA ASP A 60 -5.70 6.13 -6.93
C ASP A 60 -6.73 5.02 -6.63
N ILE A 61 -6.47 4.15 -5.63
CA ILE A 61 -7.44 3.12 -5.20
C ILE A 61 -8.70 3.76 -4.61
N SER A 62 -8.56 4.88 -3.88
CA SER A 62 -9.71 5.58 -3.27
C SER A 62 -10.71 6.08 -4.33
N LEU A 63 -10.22 6.42 -5.52
CA LEU A 63 -10.97 6.98 -6.66
C LEU A 63 -11.57 5.91 -7.59
N ILE A 64 -11.32 4.61 -7.37
CA ILE A 64 -11.90 3.56 -8.20
C ILE A 64 -13.42 3.48 -7.97
N ASP A 65 -14.19 3.89 -8.97
CA ASP A 65 -15.66 3.88 -8.94
C ASP A 65 -16.26 2.46 -9.03
N GLN A 66 -15.57 1.55 -9.71
CA GLN A 66 -16.05 0.19 -9.95
C GLN A 66 -15.91 -0.67 -8.69
N ARG A 67 -16.91 -0.63 -7.81
CA ARG A 67 -16.93 -1.32 -6.50
C ARG A 67 -16.46 -2.78 -6.54
N LYS A 68 -16.88 -3.57 -7.54
CA LYS A 68 -16.47 -4.98 -7.66
C LYS A 68 -14.95 -5.14 -7.87
N HIS A 69 -14.37 -4.29 -8.72
CA HIS A 69 -12.94 -4.33 -9.02
C HIS A 69 -12.11 -3.77 -7.85
N LYS A 70 -12.56 -2.67 -7.23
CA LYS A 70 -11.95 -2.14 -6.01
C LYS A 70 -11.94 -3.18 -4.89
N LYS A 71 -13.07 -3.85 -4.66
CA LYS A 71 -13.18 -4.93 -3.66
C LYS A 71 -12.18 -6.05 -3.94
N SER A 72 -12.16 -6.59 -5.16
CA SER A 72 -11.24 -7.68 -5.52
C SER A 72 -9.77 -7.28 -5.43
N LEU A 73 -9.43 -6.03 -5.74
CA LEU A 73 -8.08 -5.49 -5.59
C LEU A 73 -7.66 -5.45 -4.12
N LEU A 74 -8.55 -4.96 -3.25
CA LEU A 74 -8.30 -4.84 -1.81
C LEU A 74 -8.21 -6.20 -1.12
N GLU A 75 -9.09 -7.15 -1.45
CA GLU A 75 -9.04 -8.51 -0.91
C GLU A 75 -7.70 -9.20 -1.24
N MET A 76 -7.20 -9.02 -2.47
CA MET A 76 -5.88 -9.53 -2.86
C MET A 76 -4.77 -8.83 -2.09
N ALA A 77 -4.79 -7.49 -2.01
CA ALA A 77 -3.78 -6.73 -1.28
C ALA A 77 -3.73 -7.11 0.21
N ILE A 78 -4.89 -7.27 0.85
CA ILE A 78 -5.00 -7.71 2.25
C ILE A 78 -4.36 -9.09 2.42
N SER A 79 -4.71 -10.05 1.57
CA SER A 79 -4.16 -11.40 1.65
C SER A 79 -2.63 -11.42 1.52
N GLU A 80 -2.05 -10.60 0.63
CA GLU A 80 -0.59 -10.50 0.48
C GLU A 80 0.06 -9.85 1.72
N LEU A 81 -0.57 -8.82 2.29
CA LEU A 81 -0.06 -8.16 3.50
C LEU A 81 -0.11 -9.07 4.74
N GLU A 82 -1.17 -9.86 4.88
CA GLU A 82 -1.27 -10.88 5.94
C GLU A 82 -0.11 -11.88 5.84
N LEU A 83 0.23 -12.34 4.62
CA LEU A 83 1.38 -13.20 4.41
C LEU A 83 2.69 -12.51 4.81
N LEU A 84 2.89 -11.24 4.43
CA LEU A 84 4.11 -10.49 4.79
C LEU A 84 4.28 -10.29 6.30
N ILE A 85 3.17 -10.20 7.04
CA ILE A 85 3.18 -10.09 8.49
C ILE A 85 3.57 -11.45 9.12
N ASP A 86 3.05 -12.55 8.58
CA ASP A 86 3.10 -13.88 9.21
C ASP A 86 4.44 -14.64 9.08
N TYR A 87 5.24 -14.46 8.03
CA TYR A 87 6.48 -15.25 7.86
C TYR A 87 7.73 -14.52 8.38
N ASP A 88 8.62 -15.28 9.02
CA ASP A 88 9.78 -14.80 9.80
C ASP A 88 11.03 -14.61 8.90
N ASP A 89 10.88 -13.88 7.78
CA ASP A 89 11.97 -13.53 6.87
C ASP A 89 12.76 -12.28 7.32
N ASP A 90 13.98 -12.10 6.82
CA ASP A 90 14.78 -10.90 7.12
C ASP A 90 14.08 -9.65 6.58
N ASP A 91 14.31 -8.51 7.26
CA ASP A 91 13.58 -7.26 7.02
C ASP A 91 13.77 -6.73 5.58
N GLU A 92 14.90 -7.09 4.94
CA GLU A 92 15.20 -6.77 3.55
C GLU A 92 14.25 -7.47 2.57
N ASP A 93 14.01 -8.77 2.75
CA ASP A 93 13.12 -9.55 1.89
C ASP A 93 11.68 -9.03 2.03
N LYS A 94 11.22 -8.79 3.26
CA LYS A 94 9.90 -8.17 3.51
C LYS A 94 9.75 -6.80 2.84
N ALA A 95 10.80 -5.99 2.84
CA ALA A 95 10.77 -4.67 2.20
C ALA A 95 10.67 -4.79 0.68
N PHE A 96 11.40 -5.73 0.08
CA PHE A 96 11.33 -5.98 -1.36
C PHE A 96 9.98 -6.56 -1.79
N ASP A 97 9.42 -7.50 -1.03
CA ASP A 97 8.11 -8.06 -1.34
C ASP A 97 7.00 -7.01 -1.20
N PHE A 98 7.10 -6.13 -0.19
CA PHE A 98 6.18 -5.00 -0.07
C PHE A 98 6.31 -4.03 -1.26
N ILE A 99 7.53 -3.74 -1.73
CA ILE A 99 7.75 -2.94 -2.94
C ILE A 99 7.10 -3.62 -4.17
N GLU A 100 7.27 -4.93 -4.32
CA GLU A 100 6.66 -5.69 -5.40
C GLU A 100 5.13 -5.62 -5.35
N LEU A 101 4.53 -5.76 -4.16
CA LEU A 101 3.11 -5.57 -3.96
C LEU A 101 2.65 -4.18 -4.41
N VAL A 102 3.36 -3.12 -3.99
CA VAL A 102 3.04 -1.74 -4.39
C VAL A 102 3.11 -1.56 -5.91
N ILE A 103 4.14 -2.09 -6.57
CA ILE A 103 4.27 -2.05 -8.05
C ILE A 103 3.08 -2.78 -8.71
N ASN A 104 2.75 -3.97 -8.22
CA ASN A 104 1.66 -4.78 -8.76
C ASN A 104 0.31 -4.08 -8.62
N LEU A 105 0.05 -3.44 -7.48
CA LEU A 105 -1.16 -2.66 -7.26
C LEU A 105 -1.21 -1.44 -8.20
N ILE A 106 -0.12 -0.69 -8.35
CA ILE A 106 -0.05 0.44 -9.30
C ILE A 106 -0.40 -0.01 -10.71
N ASN A 107 0.15 -1.14 -11.16
CA ASN A 107 -0.12 -1.67 -12.50
C ASN A 107 -1.59 -2.09 -12.68
N LYS A 108 -2.18 -2.74 -11.67
CA LYS A 108 -3.59 -3.13 -11.69
C LYS A 108 -4.52 -1.92 -11.69
N VAL A 109 -4.22 -0.90 -10.90
CA VAL A 109 -5.01 0.35 -10.87
C VAL A 109 -4.94 1.07 -12.21
N LYS A 110 -3.76 1.21 -12.81
CA LYS A 110 -3.60 1.79 -14.16
C LYS A 110 -4.43 1.06 -15.20
N TYR A 111 -4.42 -0.27 -15.18
CA TYR A 111 -5.22 -1.09 -16.09
C TYR A 111 -6.73 -0.88 -15.92
N LEU A 112 -7.21 -0.79 -14.67
CA LEU A 112 -8.61 -0.54 -14.39
C LEU A 112 -9.05 0.86 -14.88
N ASN A 113 -8.20 1.87 -14.71
CA ASN A 113 -8.48 3.23 -15.16
C ASN A 113 -8.49 3.33 -16.70
N GLN A 114 -7.52 2.70 -17.40
CA GLN A 114 -7.48 2.68 -18.87
C GLN A 114 -8.74 2.05 -19.47
N LYS A 115 -9.20 0.91 -18.92
CA LYS A 115 -10.45 0.29 -19.36
C LYS A 115 -11.68 1.18 -19.17
N GLN A 116 -11.67 2.06 -18.18
CA GLN A 116 -12.80 2.95 -17.92
C GLN A 116 -12.86 4.10 -18.95
N ASP A 117 -11.71 4.53 -19.46
CA ASP A 117 -11.63 5.53 -20.53
C ASP A 117 -11.96 4.93 -21.91
N ASP A 118 -11.61 3.66 -22.18
CA ASP A 118 -11.95 2.97 -23.44
C ASP A 118 -13.47 2.67 -23.60
N ILE A 119 -14.25 2.76 -22.52
CA ILE A 119 -15.70 2.48 -22.51
C ILE A 119 -16.54 3.77 -22.69
N LYS A 120 -15.91 4.96 -22.65
CA LYS A 120 -16.58 6.26 -22.88
C LYS A 120 -16.57 6.67 -24.34
#